data_AF-A0A416TWA1-F1
#
_entry.id   AF-A0A416TWA1-F1
#
_cell.length_a   1.000
_cell.length_b   1.000
_cell.length_c   1.000
_cell.angle_alpha   90.00
_cell.angle_beta   90.00
_cell.angle_gamma   90.00
#
_symmetry.space_group_name_H-M   'P 1'
#
loop_
_entity.id
_entity.type
_entity.pdbx_description
1 polymer ?
#
loop_
_entity_poly.entity_id
_entity_poly.type
_entity_poly.pdbx_seq_one_letter_code
_entity_poly.pdbx_strand_id
1 'polypeptide(L)'
;MFDNIFAAIEKWMRELLTGMVESNMSTMFTDVNEKTSEIAAQVGRTPQNWNSSVFSMIQNLSESVVVPIAGIIITLVLCYELISMLTERNNLHDVDTWMFFKYFVKAWVAIYLVSNTFTITMAVFDVGQSVVNSASGIINGETAIDVSSLSMQMQAAMATMEIGELVVLALETFLVSFCMKIMSVVITVIVYGRMIEIYRASRSAAFHPKAVRGHFG
;
A
#
# COMPACT_ATOMS: atom_id res chain seq x y z
N MET A 1 3.24 -40.27 -51.44
CA MET A 1 2.23 -40.60 -50.40
C MET A 1 2.76 -40.25 -49.01
N PHE A 2 3.98 -40.69 -48.65
CA PHE A 2 4.61 -40.33 -47.37
C PHE A 2 4.90 -38.82 -47.21
N ASP A 3 5.37 -38.12 -48.26
CA ASP A 3 5.64 -36.66 -48.17
C ASP A 3 4.37 -35.83 -47.89
N ASN A 4 3.22 -36.22 -48.46
CA ASN A 4 1.94 -35.57 -48.18
C ASN A 4 1.47 -35.80 -46.74
N ILE A 5 1.80 -36.96 -46.16
CA ILE A 5 1.48 -37.29 -44.77
C ILE A 5 2.38 -36.48 -43.83
N PHE A 6 3.69 -36.37 -44.11
CA PHE A 6 4.59 -35.55 -43.31
C PHE A 6 4.23 -34.06 -43.35
N ALA A 7 3.93 -33.51 -44.54
CA ALA A 7 3.49 -32.12 -44.68
C ALA A 7 2.16 -31.84 -43.93
N ALA A 8 1.21 -32.79 -43.96
CA ALA A 8 -0.04 -32.66 -43.23
C ALA A 8 0.17 -32.70 -41.70
N ILE A 9 1.07 -33.57 -41.22
CA ILE A 9 1.43 -33.67 -39.79
C ILE A 9 2.18 -32.43 -39.32
N GLU A 10 3.09 -31.89 -40.12
CA GLU A 10 3.79 -30.64 -39.83
C GLU A 10 2.83 -29.45 -39.71
N LYS A 11 1.91 -29.32 -40.66
CA LYS A 11 0.89 -28.27 -40.62
C LYS A 11 0.00 -28.40 -39.37
N TRP A 12 -0.45 -29.63 -39.06
CA TRP A 12 -1.26 -29.90 -37.88
C TRP A 12 -0.51 -29.57 -36.57
N MET A 13 0.77 -29.97 -36.44
CA MET A 13 1.59 -29.63 -35.27
C MET A 13 1.76 -28.13 -35.13
N ARG A 14 2.03 -27.42 -36.23
CA ARG A 14 2.19 -25.96 -36.21
C ARG A 14 0.92 -25.26 -35.76
N GLU A 15 -0.24 -25.65 -36.28
CA GLU A 15 -1.54 -25.10 -35.87
C GLU A 15 -1.81 -25.37 -34.38
N LEU A 16 -1.52 -26.58 -33.90
CA LEU A 16 -1.70 -26.96 -32.50
C LEU A 16 -0.77 -26.17 -31.56
N LEU A 17 0.52 -26.06 -31.88
CA LEU A 17 1.51 -25.36 -31.05
C LEU A 17 1.25 -23.86 -31.04
N THR A 18 0.96 -23.26 -32.20
CA THR A 18 0.58 -21.84 -32.31
C THR A 18 -0.67 -21.57 -31.47
N GLY A 19 -1.70 -22.41 -31.60
CA GLY A 19 -2.93 -22.28 -30.83
C GLY A 19 -2.72 -22.42 -29.32
N MET A 20 -1.82 -23.31 -28.90
CA MET A 20 -1.48 -23.49 -27.49
C MET A 20 -0.73 -22.29 -26.91
N VAL A 21 0.25 -21.75 -27.63
CA VAL A 21 1.00 -20.54 -27.24
C VAL A 21 0.06 -19.34 -27.16
N GLU A 22 -0.76 -19.13 -28.20
CA GLU A 22 -1.69 -17.99 -28.25
C GLU A 22 -2.72 -18.06 -27.12
N SER A 23 -3.31 -19.24 -26.87
CA SER A 23 -4.27 -19.43 -25.78
C SER A 23 -3.63 -19.18 -24.41
N ASN A 24 -2.44 -19.73 -24.16
CA ASN A 24 -1.76 -19.58 -22.89
C ASN A 24 -1.34 -18.12 -22.64
N MET A 25 -0.79 -17.43 -23.64
CA MET A 25 -0.37 -16.03 -23.51
C MET A 25 -1.56 -15.08 -23.41
N SER A 26 -2.62 -15.29 -24.18
CA SER A 26 -3.87 -14.51 -24.07
C SER A 26 -4.45 -14.62 -22.66
N THR A 27 -4.54 -15.85 -22.14
CA THR A 27 -4.98 -16.10 -20.75
C THR A 27 -4.05 -15.41 -19.75
N MET A 28 -2.73 -15.53 -19.92
CA MET A 28 -1.76 -14.89 -19.04
C MET A 28 -1.87 -13.37 -19.05
N PHE A 29 -2.02 -12.73 -20.21
CA PHE A 29 -2.14 -11.26 -20.30
C PHE A 29 -3.46 -10.77 -19.70
N THR A 30 -4.56 -11.48 -19.93
CA THR A 30 -5.84 -11.18 -19.27
C THR A 30 -5.72 -11.34 -17.75
N ASP A 31 -5.18 -12.46 -17.27
CA ASP A 31 -4.97 -12.71 -15.84
C ASP A 31 -4.09 -11.61 -15.20
N VAL A 32 -3.02 -11.18 -15.88
CA VAL A 32 -2.13 -10.13 -15.40
C VAL A 32 -2.82 -8.79 -15.33
N ASN A 33 -3.61 -8.42 -16.35
CA ASN A 33 -4.40 -7.18 -16.34
C ASN A 33 -5.42 -7.19 -15.19
N GLU A 34 -6.15 -8.29 -15.00
CA GLU A 34 -7.13 -8.44 -13.92
C GLU A 34 -6.44 -8.35 -12.54
N LYS A 35 -5.37 -9.11 -12.32
CA LYS A 35 -4.65 -9.10 -11.04
C LYS A 35 -4.00 -7.75 -10.76
N THR A 36 -3.45 -7.08 -11.76
CA THR A 36 -2.88 -5.74 -11.61
C THR A 36 -3.95 -4.73 -11.21
N SER A 37 -5.14 -4.81 -11.82
CA SER A 37 -6.27 -3.95 -11.48
C SER A 37 -6.79 -4.22 -10.06
N GLU A 38 -6.94 -5.51 -9.68
CA GLU A 38 -7.30 -5.91 -8.32
C GLU A 38 -6.29 -5.42 -7.28
N ILE A 39 -4.99 -5.57 -7.55
CA ILE A 39 -3.91 -5.13 -6.66
C ILE A 39 -3.93 -3.60 -6.53
N ALA A 40 -4.09 -2.86 -7.63
CA ALA A 40 -4.18 -1.40 -7.60
C ALA A 40 -5.37 -0.94 -6.73
N ALA A 41 -6.52 -1.61 -6.85
CA ALA A 41 -7.68 -1.36 -6.01
C ALA A 41 -7.44 -1.71 -4.53
N GLN A 42 -6.67 -2.75 -4.23
CA GLN A 42 -6.35 -3.15 -2.85
C GLN A 42 -5.34 -2.22 -2.17
N VAL A 43 -4.32 -1.75 -2.90
CA VAL A 43 -3.29 -0.83 -2.37
C VAL A 43 -3.89 0.54 -2.01
N GLY A 44 -4.97 0.95 -2.70
CA GLY A 44 -5.70 2.17 -2.41
C GLY A 44 -6.73 2.07 -1.29
N ARG A 45 -6.81 0.97 -0.51
CA ARG A 45 -7.80 0.86 0.58
C ARG A 45 -7.30 1.49 1.88
N THR A 46 -8.14 2.33 2.49
CA THR A 46 -7.88 2.81 3.86
C THR A 46 -8.00 1.67 4.87
N PRO A 47 -7.34 1.77 6.04
CA PRO A 47 -7.46 0.77 7.11
C PRO A 47 -8.92 0.45 7.46
N GLN A 48 -9.77 1.47 7.60
CA GLN A 48 -11.20 1.31 7.87
C GLN A 48 -11.91 0.46 6.80
N ASN A 49 -11.63 0.72 5.53
CA ASN A 49 -12.26 0.03 4.41
C ASN A 49 -11.66 -1.37 4.16
N TRP A 50 -10.50 -1.66 4.72
CA TRP A 50 -9.87 -2.97 4.62
C TRP A 50 -10.44 -3.97 5.63
N ASN A 51 -10.57 -3.56 6.89
CA ASN A 51 -11.26 -4.38 7.90
C ASN A 51 -11.84 -3.50 9.02
N SER A 52 -13.15 -3.32 9.00
CA SER A 52 -13.86 -2.50 9.99
C SER A 52 -13.73 -3.04 11.41
N SER A 53 -13.71 -4.36 11.60
CA SER A 53 -13.61 -4.97 12.94
C SER A 53 -12.24 -4.74 13.58
N VAL A 54 -11.15 -4.92 12.82
CA VAL A 54 -9.78 -4.68 13.29
C VAL A 54 -9.58 -3.19 13.54
N PHE A 55 -10.10 -2.35 12.64
CA PHE A 55 -10.10 -0.91 12.81
C PHE A 55 -10.80 -0.47 14.10
N SER A 56 -12.05 -0.92 14.33
CA SER A 56 -12.81 -0.61 15.53
C SER A 56 -12.11 -1.10 16.80
N MET A 57 -11.49 -2.29 16.77
CA MET A 57 -10.70 -2.77 17.90
C MET A 57 -9.51 -1.85 18.23
N ILE A 58 -8.82 -1.35 17.21
CA ILE A 58 -7.67 -0.45 17.39
C ILE A 58 -8.13 0.94 17.84
N GLN A 59 -9.21 1.45 17.27
CA GLN A 59 -9.82 2.72 17.68
C GLN A 59 -10.20 2.67 19.17
N ASN A 60 -10.92 1.63 19.58
CA ASN A 60 -11.32 1.44 20.98
C ASN A 60 -10.10 1.39 21.91
N LEU A 61 -9.03 0.69 21.53
CA LEU A 61 -7.79 0.67 22.31
C LEU A 61 -7.13 2.05 22.39
N SER A 62 -7.11 2.80 21.28
CA SER A 62 -6.55 4.15 21.24
C SER A 62 -7.31 5.09 22.17
N GLU A 63 -8.65 5.11 22.08
CA GLU A 63 -9.52 6.00 22.85
C GLU A 63 -9.60 5.61 24.32
N SER A 64 -9.63 4.30 24.63
CA SER A 64 -9.85 3.81 26.00
C SER A 64 -8.56 3.68 26.81
N VAL A 65 -7.40 3.49 26.16
CA VAL A 65 -6.14 3.21 26.85
C VAL A 65 -5.08 4.26 26.52
N VAL A 66 -4.86 4.55 25.24
CA VAL A 66 -3.71 5.37 24.85
C VAL A 66 -3.93 6.85 25.13
N VAL A 67 -5.10 7.40 24.80
CA VAL A 67 -5.45 8.81 25.10
C VAL A 67 -5.41 9.09 26.61
N PRO A 68 -6.01 8.26 27.50
CA PRO A 68 -5.90 8.45 28.94
C PRO A 68 -4.46 8.42 29.46
N ILE A 69 -3.63 7.47 29.02
CA ILE A 69 -2.22 7.38 29.44
C ILE A 69 -1.44 8.62 28.98
N ALA A 70 -1.63 9.05 27.73
CA ALA A 70 -1.01 10.26 27.21
C ALA A 70 -1.47 11.51 27.97
N GLY A 71 -2.75 11.58 28.36
CA GLY A 71 -3.30 12.63 29.21
C GLY A 71 -2.57 12.75 30.54
N ILE A 72 -2.36 11.63 31.25
CA ILE A 72 -1.62 11.60 32.53
C ILE A 72 -0.19 12.12 32.36
N ILE A 73 0.51 11.67 31.32
CA ILE A 73 1.89 12.10 31.03
C ILE A 73 1.94 13.60 30.73
N ILE A 74 1.01 14.12 29.93
CA ILE A 74 0.92 15.55 29.61
C ILE A 74 0.65 16.36 30.88
N THR A 75 -0.27 15.92 31.74
CA THR A 75 -0.54 16.60 33.01
C THR A 75 0.72 16.69 33.86
N LEU A 76 1.50 15.61 33.98
CA LEU A 76 2.76 15.63 34.73
C LEU A 76 3.78 16.60 34.14
N VAL A 77 3.94 16.63 32.82
CA VAL A 77 4.88 17.54 32.14
C VAL A 77 4.46 19.00 32.31
N LEU A 78 3.16 19.31 32.13
CA LEU A 78 2.64 20.67 32.30
C LEU A 78 2.76 21.14 33.75
N CYS A 79 2.47 20.29 34.73
CA CYS A 79 2.67 20.61 36.14
C CYS A 79 4.14 20.89 36.48
N TYR A 80 5.07 20.10 35.94
CA TYR A 80 6.51 20.37 36.11
C TYR A 80 6.93 21.71 35.51
N GLU A 81 6.48 22.01 34.29
CA GLU A 81 6.78 23.27 33.61
C GLU A 81 6.21 24.48 34.36
N LEU A 82 5.00 24.37 34.91
CA LEU A 82 4.38 25.43 35.72
C LEU A 82 5.15 25.68 37.02
N ILE A 83 5.57 24.63 37.73
CA ILE A 83 6.35 24.76 38.97
C ILE A 83 7.72 25.39 38.68
N SER A 84 8.41 24.95 37.63
CA SER A 84 9.71 25.52 37.22
C SER A 84 9.58 27.01 36.90
N MET A 85 8.57 27.37 36.13
CA MET A 85 8.27 28.76 35.75
C MET A 85 7.98 29.66 36.96
N LEU A 86 7.24 29.15 37.95
CA LEU A 86 6.96 29.86 39.20
C LEU A 86 8.18 29.95 40.11
N THR A 87 9.02 28.91 40.16
CA THR A 87 10.20 28.84 41.03
C THR A 87 11.33 29.74 40.53
N GLU A 88 11.59 29.78 39.22
CA GLU A 88 12.57 30.68 38.60
C GLU A 88 12.17 32.16 38.70
N ARG A 89 10.87 32.45 38.80
CA ARG A 89 10.33 33.82 38.89
C ARG A 89 9.93 34.23 40.31
N ASN A 90 10.39 33.52 41.34
CA ASN A 90 10.16 33.81 42.76
C ASN A 90 10.86 35.09 43.27
N ASN A 91 11.14 36.06 42.38
CA ASN A 91 11.58 37.41 42.75
C ASN A 91 10.57 38.50 42.37
N LEU A 92 9.35 38.14 41.90
CA LEU A 92 8.17 39.01 41.69
C LEU A 92 8.40 40.39 41.02
N HIS A 93 9.52 40.64 40.36
CA HIS A 93 9.80 41.97 39.83
C HIS A 93 9.37 42.13 38.37
N ASP A 94 9.17 41.04 37.61
CA ASP A 94 8.61 41.10 36.25
C ASP A 94 7.94 39.76 35.91
N VAL A 95 6.72 39.60 36.40
CA VAL A 95 5.85 38.48 35.99
C VAL A 95 5.26 38.84 34.64
N ASP A 96 5.91 38.41 33.57
CA ASP A 96 5.48 38.68 32.19
C ASP A 96 4.20 37.86 31.87
N THR A 97 3.04 38.52 31.84
CA THR A 97 1.74 37.93 31.49
C THR A 97 1.79 37.14 30.17
N TRP A 98 2.69 37.52 29.27
CA TRP A 98 2.95 36.83 28.01
C TRP A 98 3.43 35.39 28.17
N MET A 99 4.18 35.09 29.24
CA MET A 99 4.70 33.76 29.53
C MET A 99 3.58 32.79 29.93
N PHE A 100 2.63 33.25 30.75
CA PHE A 100 1.44 32.47 31.11
C PHE A 100 0.53 32.22 29.91
N PHE A 101 0.36 33.21 29.03
CA PHE A 101 -0.41 33.03 27.81
C PHE A 101 0.18 31.93 26.91
N LYS A 102 1.51 31.92 26.70
CA LYS A 102 2.20 30.85 25.95
C LYS A 102 2.02 29.48 26.60
N TYR A 103 2.06 29.40 27.93
CA TYR A 103 1.81 28.16 28.66
C TYR A 103 0.38 27.64 28.43
N PHE A 104 -0.65 28.50 28.52
CA PHE A 104 -2.02 28.10 28.26
C PHE A 104 -2.24 27.65 26.81
N VAL A 105 -1.67 28.36 25.84
CA VAL A 105 -1.71 27.94 24.42
C VAL A 105 -1.00 26.60 24.24
N LYS A 106 0.17 26.40 24.84
CA LYS A 106 0.92 25.13 24.79
C LYS A 106 0.11 23.97 25.38
N ALA A 107 -0.49 24.17 26.55
CA ALA A 107 -1.34 23.17 27.20
C ALA A 107 -2.57 22.83 26.33
N TRP A 108 -3.23 23.85 25.79
CA TRP A 108 -4.40 23.67 24.92
C TRP A 108 -4.05 22.90 23.65
N VAL A 109 -2.97 23.28 22.94
CA VAL A 109 -2.52 22.58 21.73
C VAL A 109 -2.11 21.13 22.04
N ALA A 110 -1.40 20.89 23.15
CA ALA A 110 -0.97 19.55 23.53
C ALA A 110 -2.16 18.60 23.79
N ILE A 111 -3.16 19.08 24.54
CA ILE A 111 -4.37 18.30 24.83
C ILE A 111 -5.19 18.09 23.55
N TYR A 112 -5.29 19.10 22.69
CA TYR A 112 -6.02 19.02 21.43
C TYR A 112 -5.42 17.98 20.48
N LEU A 113 -4.09 17.97 20.32
CA LEU A 113 -3.40 17.01 19.46
C LEU A 113 -3.52 15.57 19.97
N VAL A 114 -3.37 15.34 21.29
CA VAL A 114 -3.51 13.99 21.86
C VAL A 114 -4.93 13.47 21.76
N SER A 115 -5.93 14.32 22.05
CA SER A 115 -7.34 13.95 21.96
C SER A 115 -7.77 13.61 20.53
N ASN A 116 -7.11 14.18 19.51
CA ASN A 116 -7.44 13.97 18.10
C ASN A 116 -6.39 13.16 17.32
N THR A 117 -5.46 12.47 18.00
CA THR A 117 -4.34 11.77 17.33
C THR A 117 -4.82 10.71 16.34
N PHE A 118 -5.88 9.97 16.68
CA PHE A 118 -6.45 8.96 15.79
C PHE A 118 -7.07 9.60 14.54
N THR A 119 -7.86 10.67 14.71
CA THR A 119 -8.46 11.45 13.61
C THR A 119 -7.40 12.02 12.68
N ILE A 120 -6.33 12.61 13.22
CA ILE A 120 -5.22 13.16 12.43
C ILE A 120 -4.52 12.05 11.64
N THR A 121 -4.28 10.90 12.27
CA THR A 121 -3.65 9.74 11.61
C THR A 121 -4.50 9.25 10.45
N MET A 122 -5.83 9.23 10.59
CA MET A 122 -6.74 8.87 9.50
C MET A 122 -6.77 9.90 8.38
N ALA A 123 -6.75 11.19 8.70
CA ALA A 123 -6.66 12.24 7.68
C ALA A 123 -5.37 12.14 6.84
N VAL A 124 -4.24 11.74 7.45
CA VAL A 124 -2.99 11.47 6.71
C VAL A 124 -3.15 10.27 5.78
N PHE A 125 -3.87 9.23 6.20
CA PHE A 125 -4.19 8.09 5.34
C PHE A 125 -5.09 8.47 4.18
N ASP A 126 -6.07 9.35 4.36
CA ASP A 126 -6.94 9.84 3.29
C ASP A 126 -6.15 10.62 2.22
N VAL A 127 -5.19 11.46 2.65
CA VAL A 127 -4.27 12.13 1.72
C VAL A 127 -3.40 11.11 0.99
N GLY A 128 -2.84 10.12 1.69
CA GLY A 128 -2.09 9.03 1.07
C GLY A 128 -2.91 8.26 0.06
N GLN A 129 -4.19 8.02 0.35
CA GLN A 129 -5.13 7.36 -0.54
C GLN A 129 -5.37 8.16 -1.81
N SER A 130 -5.50 9.48 -1.71
CA SER A 130 -5.68 10.35 -2.89
C SER A 130 -4.51 10.23 -3.87
N VAL A 131 -3.27 10.18 -3.36
CA VAL A 131 -2.05 10.00 -4.17
C VAL A 131 -2.01 8.61 -4.81
N VAL A 132 -2.35 7.57 -4.04
CA VAL A 132 -2.42 6.19 -4.56
C VAL A 132 -3.51 6.04 -5.61
N ASN A 133 -4.67 6.67 -5.43
CA ASN A 133 -5.74 6.65 -6.42
C ASN A 133 -5.33 7.34 -7.73
N SER A 134 -4.60 8.46 -7.65
CA SER A 134 -4.00 9.09 -8.84
C SER A 134 -3.00 8.16 -9.54
N ALA A 135 -2.16 7.45 -8.78
CA ALA A 135 -1.23 6.47 -9.34
C ALA A 135 -1.97 5.24 -9.93
N SER A 136 -3.06 4.79 -9.31
CA SER A 136 -3.89 3.68 -9.82
C SER A 136 -4.54 4.02 -11.16
N GLY A 137 -4.86 5.28 -11.43
CA GLY A 137 -5.35 5.73 -12.74
C GLY A 137 -4.32 5.52 -13.85
N ILE A 138 -3.05 5.79 -13.56
CA ILE A 138 -1.92 5.56 -14.49
C ILE A 138 -1.69 4.06 -14.69
N ILE A 139 -1.73 3.26 -13.62
CA ILE A 139 -1.59 1.80 -13.70
C ILE A 139 -2.67 1.21 -14.63
N ASN A 140 -3.95 1.53 -14.40
CA ASN A 140 -5.03 0.98 -15.24
C ASN A 140 -5.02 1.53 -16.69
N GLY A 141 -4.51 2.74 -16.91
CA GLY A 141 -4.50 3.38 -18.23
C GLY A 141 -3.30 3.03 -19.11
N GLU A 142 -2.10 2.88 -18.54
CA GLU A 142 -0.85 2.72 -19.29
C GLU A 142 -0.23 1.33 -19.18
N THR A 143 -0.56 0.55 -18.13
CA THR A 143 -0.01 -0.82 -17.97
C THR A 143 -0.94 -1.92 -18.46
N ALA A 144 -2.13 -1.56 -18.95
CA ALA A 144 -3.04 -2.51 -19.58
C ALA A 144 -2.41 -3.07 -20.86
N ILE A 145 -2.18 -4.38 -20.86
CA ILE A 145 -1.65 -5.10 -22.02
C ILE A 145 -2.77 -5.21 -23.06
N ASP A 146 -2.58 -4.61 -24.23
CA ASP A 146 -3.49 -4.79 -25.37
C ASP A 146 -3.28 -6.18 -26.00
N VAL A 147 -4.11 -7.12 -25.56
CA VAL A 147 -4.09 -8.52 -26.00
C VAL A 147 -4.32 -8.65 -27.51
N SER A 148 -5.05 -7.71 -28.12
CA SER A 148 -5.41 -7.79 -29.55
C SER A 148 -4.23 -7.44 -30.46
N SER A 149 -3.52 -6.35 -30.18
CA SER A 149 -2.34 -5.96 -30.96
C SER A 149 -1.14 -6.89 -30.73
N LEU A 150 -0.99 -7.41 -29.51
CA LEU A 150 0.05 -8.39 -29.20
C LEU A 150 -0.22 -9.76 -29.80
N SER A 151 -1.47 -10.25 -29.79
CA SER A 151 -1.82 -11.52 -30.46
C SER A 151 -1.45 -11.48 -31.96
N MET A 152 -1.73 -10.36 -32.64
CA MET A 152 -1.40 -10.22 -34.07
C MET A 152 0.13 -10.24 -34.31
N GLN A 153 0.90 -9.55 -33.48
CA GLN A 153 2.37 -9.56 -33.57
C GLN A 153 2.95 -10.94 -33.25
N MET A 154 2.37 -11.65 -32.29
CA MET A 154 2.79 -13.00 -31.92
C MET A 154 2.49 -14.02 -33.01
N GLN A 155 1.30 -13.97 -33.64
CA GLN A 155 0.98 -14.82 -34.78
C GLN A 155 1.96 -14.57 -35.94
N ALA A 156 2.29 -13.30 -36.22
CA ALA A 156 3.27 -12.96 -37.24
C ALA A 156 4.67 -13.52 -36.92
N ALA A 157 5.11 -13.47 -35.67
CA ALA A 157 6.39 -14.04 -35.24
C ALA A 157 6.39 -15.57 -35.34
N MET A 158 5.36 -16.25 -34.83
CA MET A 158 5.24 -17.71 -34.87
C MET A 158 5.11 -18.27 -36.30
N ALA A 159 4.57 -17.49 -37.24
CA ALA A 159 4.48 -17.88 -38.65
C ALA A 159 5.86 -18.07 -39.30
N THR A 160 6.90 -17.41 -38.79
CA THR A 160 8.27 -17.48 -39.33
C THR A 160 9.16 -18.51 -38.64
N MET A 161 8.74 -19.07 -37.51
CA MET A 161 9.56 -19.98 -36.69
C MET A 161 9.47 -21.43 -37.17
N GLU A 162 10.50 -22.23 -36.92
CA GLU A 162 10.45 -23.67 -37.21
C GLU A 162 9.63 -24.43 -36.15
N ILE A 163 9.14 -25.65 -36.48
CA ILE A 163 8.34 -26.45 -35.52
C ILE A 163 9.11 -26.70 -34.22
N GLY A 164 10.42 -26.99 -34.32
CA GLY A 164 11.26 -27.22 -33.16
C GLY A 164 11.32 -25.99 -32.22
N GLU A 165 11.39 -24.79 -32.79
CA GLU A 165 11.38 -23.54 -32.04
C GLU A 165 10.00 -23.26 -31.43
N LEU A 166 8.92 -23.56 -32.13
CA LEU A 166 7.55 -23.46 -31.61
C LEU A 166 7.31 -24.35 -30.39
N VAL A 167 7.87 -25.56 -30.37
CA VAL A 167 7.79 -26.46 -29.20
C VAL A 167 8.51 -25.85 -28.00
N VAL A 168 9.69 -25.26 -28.20
CA VAL A 168 10.44 -24.59 -27.12
C VAL A 168 9.68 -23.37 -26.62
N LEU A 169 9.17 -22.53 -27.51
CA LEU A 169 8.35 -21.35 -27.17
C LEU A 169 7.10 -21.74 -26.38
N ALA A 170 6.42 -22.81 -26.77
CA ALA A 170 5.27 -23.35 -26.05
C ALA A 170 5.62 -23.77 -24.61
N LEU A 171 6.80 -24.35 -24.40
CA LEU A 171 7.30 -24.70 -23.08
C LEU A 171 7.70 -23.48 -22.24
N GLU A 172 8.40 -22.52 -22.85
CA GLU A 172 8.80 -21.26 -22.21
C GLU A 172 7.59 -20.47 -21.74
N THR A 173 6.59 -20.30 -22.61
CA THR A 173 5.35 -19.57 -22.26
C THR A 173 4.58 -20.26 -21.14
N PHE A 174 4.62 -21.60 -21.05
CA PHE A 174 4.02 -22.34 -19.94
C PHE A 174 4.76 -22.06 -18.62
N LEU A 175 6.09 -22.04 -18.65
CA LEU A 175 6.92 -21.74 -17.48
C LEU A 175 6.72 -20.29 -17.01
N VAL A 176 6.69 -19.33 -17.93
CA VAL A 176 6.44 -17.91 -17.62
C VAL A 176 5.05 -17.73 -17.01
N SER A 177 4.01 -18.35 -17.59
CA SER A 177 2.65 -18.32 -17.05
C SER A 177 2.60 -18.84 -15.61
N PHE A 178 3.33 -19.91 -15.30
CA PHE A 178 3.45 -20.41 -13.93
C PHE A 178 4.18 -19.43 -12.99
N CYS A 179 5.29 -18.83 -13.45
CA CYS A 179 6.04 -17.84 -12.68
C CYS A 179 5.19 -16.60 -12.34
N MET A 180 4.38 -16.12 -13.30
CA MET A 180 3.49 -14.97 -13.10
C MET A 180 2.42 -15.22 -12.02
N LYS A 181 1.90 -16.45 -11.92
CA LYS A 181 0.99 -16.84 -10.83
C LYS A 181 1.65 -16.76 -9.46
N ILE A 182 2.91 -17.18 -9.34
CA ILE A 182 3.67 -17.08 -8.08
C ILE A 182 3.88 -15.61 -7.71
N MET A 183 4.31 -14.78 -8.67
CA MET A 183 4.51 -13.35 -8.46
C MET A 183 3.24 -12.66 -7.98
N SER A 184 2.08 -12.97 -8.58
CA SER A 184 0.79 -12.45 -8.15
C SER A 184 0.52 -12.74 -6.67
N VAL A 185 0.72 -13.98 -6.22
CA VAL A 185 0.54 -14.37 -4.81
C VAL A 185 1.48 -13.60 -3.88
N VAL A 186 2.76 -13.48 -4.25
CA VAL A 186 3.75 -12.74 -3.45
C VAL A 186 3.36 -11.27 -3.30
N ILE A 187 2.92 -10.62 -4.38
CA ILE A 187 2.49 -9.22 -4.34
C ILE A 187 1.27 -9.08 -3.43
N THR A 188 0.28 -9.97 -3.54
CA THR A 188 -0.89 -9.96 -2.66
C THR A 188 -0.49 -10.06 -1.17
N VAL A 189 0.48 -10.92 -0.83
CA VAL A 189 0.98 -11.03 0.56
C VAL A 189 1.64 -9.72 1.03
N ILE A 190 2.44 -9.07 0.18
CA ILE A 190 3.10 -7.79 0.51
C ILE A 190 2.05 -6.70 0.77
N VAL A 191 1.02 -6.60 -0.07
CA VAL A 191 -0.06 -5.61 0.09
C VAL A 191 -0.82 -5.83 1.39
N TYR A 192 -1.16 -7.08 1.72
CA TYR A 192 -1.76 -7.41 3.01
C TYR A 192 -0.83 -7.10 4.20
N GLY A 193 0.47 -7.37 4.06
CA GLY A 193 1.49 -7.05 5.07
C GLY A 193 1.55 -5.56 5.39
N ARG A 194 1.51 -4.69 4.36
CA ARG A 194 1.50 -3.23 4.53
C ARG A 194 0.33 -2.75 5.38
N MET A 195 -0.85 -3.35 5.23
CA MET A 195 -2.03 -2.99 6.03
C MET A 195 -1.81 -3.29 7.51
N ILE A 196 -1.19 -4.43 7.82
CA ILE A 196 -0.85 -4.82 9.20
C ILE A 196 0.21 -3.88 9.80
N GLU A 197 1.21 -3.47 9.02
CA GLU A 197 2.22 -2.50 9.46
C GLU A 197 1.60 -1.14 9.78
N ILE A 198 0.68 -0.66 8.96
CA ILE A 198 -0.08 0.58 9.20
C ILE A 198 -0.81 0.51 10.55
N TYR A 199 -1.50 -0.59 10.83
CA TYR A 199 -2.17 -0.79 12.12
C TYR A 199 -1.22 -0.76 13.32
N ARG A 200 0.00 -1.31 13.16
CA ARG A 200 1.04 -1.23 14.19
C ARG A 200 1.57 0.19 14.35
N ALA A 201 1.77 0.92 13.25
CA ALA A 201 2.23 2.30 13.26
C ALA A 201 1.21 3.23 13.94
N SER A 202 -0.08 3.08 13.68
CA SER A 202 -1.15 3.85 14.36
C SER A 202 -1.14 3.65 15.88
N ARG A 203 -0.82 2.44 16.36
CA ARG A 203 -0.61 2.21 17.80
C ARG A 203 0.67 2.88 18.31
N SER A 204 1.78 2.77 17.59
CA SER A 204 3.08 3.28 18.01
C SER A 204 3.17 4.81 18.01
N ALA A 205 2.53 5.49 17.05
CA ALA A 205 2.50 6.95 16.97
C ALA A 205 1.89 7.58 18.24
N ALA A 206 0.92 6.90 18.85
CA ALA A 206 0.32 7.33 20.11
C ALA A 206 1.21 7.06 21.34
N PHE A 207 2.25 6.22 21.22
CA PHE A 207 3.24 5.91 22.25
C PHE A 207 4.63 6.53 22.01
N HIS A 208 4.81 7.37 20.99
CA HIS A 208 6.11 8.00 20.70
C HIS A 208 6.11 9.47 21.12
N PRO A 209 6.46 9.80 22.39
CA PRO A 209 6.59 11.16 22.90
C PRO A 209 7.86 11.85 22.36
N LYS A 210 8.25 11.62 21.11
CA LYS A 210 9.36 12.34 20.46
C LYS A 210 8.91 13.69 19.90
N ALA A 211 7.61 13.89 19.65
CA ALA A 211 7.07 15.21 19.31
C ALA A 211 7.18 16.22 20.47
N VAL A 212 7.29 15.76 21.72
CA VAL A 212 7.44 16.64 22.91
C VAL A 212 8.91 16.84 23.30
N ARG A 213 9.84 15.97 22.87
CA ARG A 213 11.26 16.07 23.23
C ARG A 213 12.14 16.78 22.19
N GLY A 214 11.64 17.06 20.99
CA GLY A 214 12.46 17.54 19.87
C GLY A 214 12.37 19.03 19.52
N HIS A 215 11.47 19.81 20.12
CA HIS A 215 11.18 21.17 19.62
C HIS A 215 11.36 22.31 20.63
N PHE A 216 11.96 22.05 21.79
CA PHE A 216 12.31 23.08 22.79
C PHE A 216 13.65 22.77 23.46
N GLY A 217 14.68 22.53 22.65
CA GLY A 217 16.08 22.67 23.03
C GLY A 217 16.67 23.84 22.27
#